data_AF-A0A1M2VN80-F1
#
_entry.id   AF-A0A1M2VN80-F1
#
_cell.length_a   1.000
_cell.length_b   1.000
_cell.length_c   1.000
_cell.angle_alpha   90.00
_cell.angle_beta   90.00
_cell.angle_gamma   90.00
#
_symmetry.space_group_name_H-M   'P 1'
#
loop_
_entity.id
_entity.type
_entity.pdbx_description
1 polymer ?
#
loop_
_entity_poly.entity_id
_entity_poly.type
_entity_poly.pdbx_seq_one_letter_code
_entity_poly.pdbx_strand_id
1 'polypeptide(L)'
;MRITEDPVVWQLRVFGEYMDRSMDSQSDPRVVFKPDAWQRKVLDCLDRNESILVTAPTSAGKTFISYYAMETLLRSSDDDVLVYVAPTKALVNQIAAEVYARFRKELGTKACWAIYTRDYCIHNPNNCQILVTVPEMLATMLLSPPMAKTWTPRIKRIILDEIHKIGQQEGGAVWEQIILLAPCPLIGLSATIGEPEKFNAWLVSVQKAHGFKHIFIHYPHRYSHLRKYTYLLQANDKPVSFNGLAEYRKTEHLRFVHPISVLLFGARSLPPDFSLEVADCLSLYHALQPFKDQLVFDLDALDPTRFFAESKGILLKQNDILSYEAALTEQVSAMMESTDPQDPNSALNGVIKKVSDPMLDKADQRYIPASGQFYTNLIALLADLQMSGDLAVVDVLETAEQQWRETSSEWKCKIKQFELWKSMTKERERQADRLKKAKNDDEPAADQDTNWEVAFHPEASGKTPLPNLH
;
A
#
# COMPACT_ATOMS: atom_id res chain seq x y z
N MET A 1 34.57 -5.88 7.41
CA MET A 1 34.48 -4.57 6.74
C MET A 1 34.57 -3.50 7.82
N ARG A 2 35.49 -2.53 7.75
CA ARG A 2 35.51 -1.38 8.68
C ARG A 2 34.74 -0.24 8.02
N ILE A 3 33.73 0.31 8.70
CA ILE A 3 32.99 1.48 8.24
C ILE A 3 33.91 2.69 8.43
N THR A 4 34.21 3.40 7.34
CA THR A 4 35.10 4.58 7.33
C THR A 4 34.35 5.91 7.33
N GLU A 5 33.06 5.88 7.02
CA GLU A 5 32.15 7.03 7.08
C GLU A 5 31.61 7.24 8.50
N ASP A 6 31.08 8.43 8.79
CA ASP A 6 30.48 8.70 10.10
C ASP A 6 29.29 7.75 10.34
N PRO A 7 29.16 7.16 11.55
CA PRO A 7 28.09 6.21 11.85
C PRO A 7 26.67 6.74 11.58
N VAL A 8 26.42 8.04 11.73
CA VAL A 8 25.12 8.64 11.44
C VAL A 8 24.86 8.62 9.93
N VAL A 9 25.84 9.05 9.14
CA VAL A 9 25.73 9.07 7.67
C VAL A 9 25.57 7.65 7.13
N TRP A 10 26.30 6.67 7.68
CA TRP A 10 26.13 5.25 7.35
C TRP A 10 24.69 4.80 7.63
N GLN A 11 24.15 5.12 8.82
CA GLN A 11 22.78 4.74 9.17
C GLN A 11 21.75 5.34 8.22
N LEU A 12 21.90 6.63 7.87
CA LEU A 12 20.97 7.27 6.95
C LEU A 12 21.00 6.65 5.54
N ARG A 13 22.18 6.21 5.09
CA ARG A 13 22.39 5.66 3.74
C ARG A 13 21.92 4.22 3.57
N VAL A 14 22.12 3.35 4.56
CA VAL A 14 21.89 1.90 4.39
C VAL A 14 21.07 1.23 5.49
N PHE A 15 20.84 1.88 6.63
CA PHE A 15 20.19 1.25 7.78
C PHE A 15 18.67 1.51 7.84
N GLY A 16 18.13 2.32 6.93
CA GLY A 16 16.72 2.75 6.97
C GLY A 16 15.69 1.60 6.96
N GLU A 17 16.00 0.46 6.33
CA GLU A 17 15.12 -0.71 6.28
C GLU A 17 15.11 -1.53 7.58
N TYR A 18 16.22 -1.50 8.33
CA TYR A 18 16.41 -2.21 9.60
C TYR A 18 16.11 -1.35 10.83
N MET A 19 15.70 -0.10 10.58
CA MET A 19 15.44 0.89 11.62
C MET A 19 14.25 0.49 12.49
N ASP A 20 14.39 0.70 13.80
CA ASP A 20 13.30 0.51 14.75
C ASP A 20 12.17 1.50 14.44
N ARG A 21 10.98 0.95 14.18
CA ARG A 21 9.75 1.69 13.83
C ARG A 21 8.89 2.02 15.05
N SER A 22 9.33 1.69 16.27
CA SER A 22 8.59 1.97 17.50
C SER A 22 8.42 3.47 17.74
N MET A 23 7.18 3.88 18.05
CA MET A 23 6.82 5.27 18.35
C MET A 23 6.43 5.38 19.82
N ASP A 24 7.43 5.20 20.68
CA ASP A 24 7.27 5.03 22.13
C ASP A 24 6.39 3.81 22.49
N SER A 25 6.72 2.68 21.87
CA SER A 25 6.06 1.40 22.16
C SER A 25 6.46 0.90 23.55
N GLN A 26 5.48 0.73 24.43
CA GLN A 26 5.70 0.23 25.78
C GLN A 26 4.82 -0.98 26.06
N SER A 27 5.19 -1.81 27.04
CA SER A 27 4.35 -2.95 27.43
C SER A 27 3.08 -2.43 28.10
N ASP A 28 1.93 -2.98 27.68
CA ASP A 28 0.64 -2.67 28.27
C ASP A 28 -0.12 -3.99 28.53
N PRO A 29 -0.61 -4.24 29.76
CA PRO A 29 -1.23 -5.52 30.11
C PRO A 29 -2.55 -5.79 29.37
N ARG A 30 -3.16 -4.77 28.74
CA ARG A 30 -4.43 -4.89 28.00
C ARG A 30 -4.26 -5.60 26.65
N VAL A 31 -3.05 -5.64 26.10
CA VAL A 31 -2.75 -6.21 24.78
C VAL A 31 -1.49 -7.07 24.80
N VAL A 32 -1.37 -8.01 23.86
CA VAL A 32 -0.24 -8.96 23.80
C VAL A 32 1.01 -8.39 23.11
N PHE A 33 0.91 -7.22 22.50
CA PHE A 33 2.01 -6.53 21.83
C PHE A 33 2.40 -5.27 22.61
N LYS A 34 3.43 -4.54 22.16
CA LYS A 34 3.82 -3.26 22.75
C LYS A 34 3.13 -2.11 22.00
N PRO A 35 2.03 -1.54 22.51
CA PRO A 35 1.35 -0.44 21.84
C PRO A 35 2.15 0.86 21.91
N ASP A 36 2.07 1.65 20.84
CA ASP A 36 2.60 3.01 20.78
C ASP A 36 1.86 3.96 21.73
N ALA A 37 2.45 5.12 22.02
CA ALA A 37 1.85 6.11 22.92
C ALA A 37 0.41 6.50 22.53
N TRP A 38 0.15 6.69 21.23
CA TRP A 38 -1.19 7.04 20.75
C TRP A 38 -2.18 5.87 20.90
N GLN A 39 -1.72 4.63 20.75
CA GLN A 39 -2.52 3.42 20.93
C GLN A 39 -2.89 3.21 22.40
N ARG A 40 -1.95 3.46 23.33
CA ARG A 40 -2.23 3.45 24.77
C ARG A 40 -3.25 4.51 25.16
N LYS A 41 -3.14 5.72 24.60
CA LYS A 41 -4.15 6.78 24.78
C LYS A 41 -5.53 6.33 24.28
N VAL A 42 -5.61 5.59 23.17
CA VAL A 42 -6.87 5.00 22.70
C VAL A 42 -7.44 4.05 23.75
N LEU A 43 -6.63 3.11 24.27
CA LEU A 43 -7.07 2.16 25.29
C LEU A 43 -7.62 2.87 26.53
N ASP A 44 -6.93 3.92 27.01
CA ASP A 44 -7.38 4.72 28.16
C ASP A 44 -8.73 5.40 27.91
N CYS A 45 -8.96 5.91 26.69
CA CYS A 45 -10.24 6.51 26.32
C CYS A 45 -11.37 5.46 26.28
N LEU A 46 -11.08 4.26 25.77
CA LEU A 46 -12.04 3.16 25.70
C LEU A 46 -12.46 2.66 27.09
N ASP A 47 -11.52 2.59 28.03
CA ASP A 47 -11.75 2.22 29.43
C ASP A 47 -12.59 3.27 30.16
N ARG A 48 -12.41 4.55 29.83
CA ARG A 48 -13.25 5.66 30.34
C ARG A 48 -14.60 5.80 29.65
N ASN A 49 -14.92 4.90 28.72
CA ASN A 49 -16.15 4.93 27.92
C ASN A 49 -16.36 6.25 27.16
N GLU A 50 -15.27 6.84 26.66
CA GLU A 50 -15.28 8.06 25.86
C GLU A 50 -15.52 7.74 24.37
N SER A 51 -16.15 8.65 23.64
CA SER A 51 -16.18 8.59 22.18
C SER A 51 -14.82 9.03 21.63
N ILE A 52 -14.35 8.37 20.59
CA ILE A 52 -13.06 8.65 19.98
C ILE A 52 -13.15 8.76 18.46
N LEU A 53 -12.35 9.66 17.88
CA LEU A 53 -12.02 9.67 16.46
C LEU A 53 -10.52 9.42 16.32
N VAL A 54 -10.17 8.34 15.63
CA VAL A 54 -8.79 7.97 15.33
C VAL A 54 -8.54 8.13 13.85
N THR A 55 -7.67 9.08 13.52
CA THR A 55 -7.16 9.28 12.15
C THR A 55 -5.72 8.81 12.12
N ALA A 56 -5.47 7.68 11.47
CA ALA A 56 -4.14 7.11 11.33
C ALA A 56 -4.03 6.33 10.02
N PRO A 57 -2.91 6.36 9.28
CA PRO A 57 -2.78 5.67 8.01
C PRO A 57 -3.12 4.17 8.05
N THR A 58 -3.45 3.60 6.89
CA THR A 58 -3.52 2.14 6.73
C THR A 58 -2.18 1.52 7.14
N SER A 59 -2.20 0.33 7.75
CA SER A 59 -1.08 -0.37 8.40
C SER A 59 -0.58 0.20 9.74
N ALA A 60 -1.10 1.33 10.24
CA ALA A 60 -0.77 1.82 11.60
C ALA A 60 -1.37 0.97 12.74
N GLY A 61 -2.09 -0.11 12.42
CA GLY A 61 -2.69 -1.00 13.42
C GLY A 61 -3.99 -0.49 14.03
N LYS A 62 -4.86 0.23 13.31
CA LYS A 62 -6.17 0.68 13.87
C LYS A 62 -7.08 -0.48 14.30
N THR A 63 -6.96 -1.65 13.68
CA THR A 63 -7.93 -2.74 13.85
C THR A 63 -7.95 -3.34 15.27
N PHE A 64 -6.85 -3.31 16.02
CA PHE A 64 -6.85 -3.85 17.40
C PHE A 64 -7.80 -3.07 18.32
N ILE A 65 -8.03 -1.78 18.03
CA ILE A 65 -8.94 -0.90 18.78
C ILE A 65 -10.33 -1.51 18.83
N SER A 66 -10.78 -2.04 17.68
CA SER A 66 -12.07 -2.68 17.53
C SER A 66 -12.16 -3.96 18.35
N TYR A 67 -11.12 -4.79 18.31
CA TYR A 67 -11.07 -6.04 19.06
C TYR A 67 -11.02 -5.81 20.57
N TYR A 68 -10.26 -4.81 21.03
CA TYR A 68 -10.24 -4.45 22.44
C TYR A 68 -11.62 -3.96 22.93
N ALA A 69 -12.30 -3.14 22.13
CA ALA A 69 -13.65 -2.68 22.45
C ALA A 69 -14.66 -3.84 22.49
N MET A 70 -14.58 -4.78 21.55
CA MET A 70 -15.40 -6.01 21.53
C MET A 70 -15.14 -6.87 22.75
N GLU A 71 -13.87 -7.13 23.07
CA GLU A 71 -13.46 -7.94 24.21
C GLU A 71 -13.93 -7.35 25.54
N THR A 72 -13.78 -6.03 25.72
CA THR A 72 -14.24 -5.32 26.91
C THR A 72 -15.74 -5.50 27.10
N LEU A 73 -16.53 -5.33 26.03
CA LEU A 73 -17.98 -5.53 26.07
C LEU A 73 -18.34 -6.98 26.42
N LEU A 74 -17.71 -7.96 25.74
CA LEU A 74 -17.94 -9.38 25.97
C LEU A 74 -17.59 -9.81 27.40
N ARG A 75 -16.59 -9.20 28.05
CA ARG A 75 -16.27 -9.49 29.46
C ARG A 75 -17.22 -8.82 30.44
N SER A 76 -17.75 -7.64 30.09
CA SER A 76 -18.54 -6.81 31.01
C SER A 76 -20.00 -7.23 31.16
N SER A 77 -20.59 -7.85 30.14
CA SER A 77 -22.03 -8.11 30.09
C SER A 77 -22.36 -9.26 29.14
N ASP A 78 -23.50 -9.91 29.34
CA ASP A 78 -24.08 -10.92 28.44
C ASP A 78 -25.27 -10.36 27.63
N ASP A 79 -25.72 -9.16 27.97
CA ASP A 79 -26.89 -8.50 27.38
C ASP A 79 -26.49 -7.36 26.43
N ASP A 80 -25.36 -6.73 26.67
CA ASP A 80 -24.94 -5.57 25.88
C ASP A 80 -24.47 -5.94 24.48
N VAL A 81 -24.61 -4.97 23.57
CA VAL A 81 -24.31 -5.10 22.15
C VAL A 81 -23.27 -4.06 21.72
N LEU A 82 -22.27 -4.51 20.99
CA LEU A 82 -21.38 -3.67 20.18
C LEU A 82 -21.74 -3.84 18.71
N VAL A 83 -21.85 -2.73 17.99
CA VAL A 83 -22.06 -2.76 16.54
C VAL A 83 -20.79 -2.33 15.81
N TYR A 84 -20.31 -3.15 14.89
CA TYR A 84 -19.24 -2.81 13.95
C TYR A 84 -19.83 -2.52 12.58
N VAL A 85 -19.59 -1.32 12.07
CA VAL A 85 -20.04 -0.87 10.76
C VAL A 85 -18.85 -0.83 9.81
N ALA A 86 -18.85 -1.72 8.82
CA ALA A 86 -17.85 -1.75 7.75
C ALA A 86 -18.42 -1.14 6.47
N PRO A 87 -17.61 -0.43 5.64
CA PRO A 87 -18.11 0.26 4.46
C PRO A 87 -18.44 -0.69 3.30
N THR A 88 -17.94 -1.93 3.31
CA THR A 88 -18.18 -2.92 2.25
C THR A 88 -18.48 -4.29 2.83
N LYS A 89 -19.22 -5.10 2.05
CA LYS A 89 -19.54 -6.50 2.40
C LYS A 89 -18.29 -7.38 2.51
N ALA A 90 -17.26 -7.10 1.71
CA ALA A 90 -15.98 -7.80 1.80
C ALA A 90 -15.32 -7.58 3.17
N LEU A 91 -15.34 -6.35 3.66
CA LEU A 91 -14.82 -6.02 4.98
C LEU A 91 -15.70 -6.59 6.11
N VAL A 92 -17.03 -6.63 5.95
CA VAL A 92 -17.91 -7.35 6.88
C VAL A 92 -17.48 -8.80 7.04
N ASN A 93 -17.26 -9.52 5.93
CA ASN A 93 -16.81 -10.90 5.95
C ASN A 93 -15.44 -11.06 6.62
N GLN A 94 -14.49 -10.18 6.30
CA GLN A 94 -13.16 -10.19 6.89
C GLN A 94 -13.20 -10.00 8.41
N ILE A 95 -13.94 -8.99 8.88
CA ILE A 95 -14.06 -8.70 10.31
C ILE A 95 -14.84 -9.79 11.04
N ALA A 96 -15.89 -10.34 10.43
CA ALA A 96 -16.63 -11.44 11.04
C ALA A 96 -15.77 -12.72 11.16
N ALA A 97 -14.93 -13.01 10.17
CA ALA A 97 -13.98 -14.13 10.24
C ALA A 97 -12.97 -13.94 11.38
N GLU A 98 -12.46 -12.72 11.56
CA GLU A 98 -11.57 -12.37 12.68
C GLU A 98 -12.27 -12.48 14.03
N VAL A 99 -13.51 -12.00 14.15
CA VAL A 99 -14.34 -12.12 15.36
C VAL A 99 -14.57 -13.58 15.70
N TYR A 100 -14.92 -14.41 14.70
CA TYR A 100 -15.11 -15.85 14.87
C TYR A 100 -13.84 -16.57 15.33
N ALA A 101 -12.68 -16.18 14.79
CA ALA A 101 -11.39 -16.77 15.16
C ALA A 101 -10.94 -16.37 16.57
N ARG A 102 -11.22 -15.11 16.99
CA ARG A 102 -10.74 -14.53 18.24
C ARG A 102 -11.64 -14.79 19.44
N PHE A 103 -12.95 -14.72 19.25
CA PHE A 103 -13.91 -14.71 20.34
C PHE A 103 -14.78 -15.96 20.34
N ARG A 104 -14.79 -16.65 21.48
CA ARG A 104 -15.72 -17.74 21.76
C ARG A 104 -16.31 -17.52 23.14
N LYS A 105 -17.63 -17.45 23.20
CA LYS A 105 -18.39 -17.29 24.43
C LYS A 105 -19.66 -18.10 24.34
N GLU A 106 -19.88 -18.97 25.32
CA GLU A 106 -21.10 -19.76 25.43
C GLU A 106 -22.18 -18.89 26.09
N LEU A 107 -23.19 -18.49 25.33
CA LEU A 107 -24.26 -17.60 25.78
C LEU A 107 -25.63 -18.28 25.78
N GLY A 108 -25.65 -19.61 25.88
CA GLY A 108 -26.86 -20.41 25.79
C GLY A 108 -27.59 -20.19 24.46
N THR A 109 -28.69 -19.43 24.49
CA THR A 109 -29.52 -19.14 23.31
C THR A 109 -29.05 -17.94 22.48
N LYS A 110 -28.10 -17.14 22.98
CA LYS A 110 -27.56 -15.98 22.24
C LYS A 110 -26.30 -16.34 21.46
N ALA A 111 -26.07 -15.62 20.37
CA ALA A 111 -24.84 -15.74 19.61
C ALA A 111 -23.78 -14.76 20.13
N CYS A 112 -22.51 -15.18 20.15
CA CYS A 112 -21.41 -14.27 20.46
C CYS A 112 -21.32 -13.15 19.40
N TRP A 113 -21.56 -13.47 18.14
CA TRP A 113 -21.50 -12.54 17.01
C TRP A 113 -22.57 -12.85 15.97
N ALA A 114 -22.95 -11.87 15.16
CA ALA A 114 -23.84 -12.02 14.01
C ALA A 114 -23.39 -11.14 12.85
N ILE A 115 -23.77 -11.52 11.63
CA ILE A 115 -23.69 -10.66 10.45
C ILE A 115 -25.10 -10.29 10.02
N TYR A 116 -25.30 -9.00 9.75
CA TYR A 116 -26.53 -8.53 9.13
C TYR A 116 -26.23 -7.69 7.90
N THR A 117 -26.59 -8.20 6.73
CA THR A 117 -26.54 -7.48 5.45
C THR A 117 -27.85 -7.69 4.71
N ARG A 118 -28.06 -6.95 3.62
CA ARG A 118 -29.26 -7.12 2.78
C ARG A 118 -29.33 -8.50 2.12
N ASP A 119 -28.19 -9.09 1.73
CA ASP A 119 -28.18 -10.32 0.95
C ASP A 119 -28.19 -11.57 1.84
N TYR A 120 -27.53 -11.51 3.00
CA TYR A 120 -27.44 -12.64 3.91
C TYR A 120 -27.32 -12.20 5.37
N CYS A 121 -27.71 -13.12 6.25
CA CYS A 121 -27.69 -12.97 7.69
C CYS A 121 -27.06 -14.23 8.31
N ILE A 122 -26.13 -14.06 9.24
CA ILE A 122 -25.54 -15.15 10.02
C ILE A 122 -25.86 -14.92 11.49
N HIS A 123 -26.41 -15.94 12.15
CA HIS A 123 -27.00 -15.86 13.49
C HIS A 123 -28.12 -14.79 13.57
N ASN A 124 -28.78 -14.68 14.72
CA ASN A 124 -29.85 -13.70 14.93
C ASN A 124 -29.25 -12.34 15.34
N PRO A 125 -29.39 -11.27 14.53
CA PRO A 125 -28.80 -9.96 14.83
C PRO A 125 -29.42 -9.30 16.08
N ASN A 126 -30.66 -9.65 16.42
CA ASN A 126 -31.33 -9.14 17.62
C ASN A 126 -30.91 -9.89 18.88
N ASN A 127 -30.29 -11.07 18.73
CA ASN A 127 -29.87 -11.93 19.83
C ASN A 127 -28.38 -12.27 19.76
N CYS A 128 -27.55 -11.24 19.58
CA CYS A 128 -26.09 -11.35 19.60
C CYS A 128 -25.45 -10.26 20.48
N GLN A 129 -24.15 -10.38 20.78
CA GLN A 129 -23.36 -9.34 21.45
C GLN A 129 -22.51 -8.50 20.50
N ILE A 130 -21.96 -9.11 19.44
CA ILE A 130 -21.21 -8.39 18.40
C ILE A 130 -21.98 -8.46 17.09
N LEU A 131 -22.50 -7.32 16.63
CA LEU A 131 -23.14 -7.22 15.33
C LEU A 131 -22.18 -6.61 14.31
N VAL A 132 -21.80 -7.37 13.28
CA VAL A 132 -21.03 -6.85 12.13
C VAL A 132 -21.98 -6.57 10.98
N THR A 133 -22.00 -5.33 10.49
CA THR A 133 -23.00 -4.89 9.51
C THR A 133 -22.48 -3.78 8.60
N VAL A 134 -23.32 -3.36 7.65
CA VAL A 134 -23.09 -2.23 6.73
C VAL A 134 -23.93 -1.01 7.15
N PRO A 135 -23.56 0.23 6.76
CA PRO A 135 -24.22 1.44 7.22
C PRO A 135 -25.74 1.44 7.02
N GLU A 136 -26.22 1.01 5.85
CA GLU A 136 -27.63 1.05 5.49
C GLU A 136 -28.48 0.17 6.41
N MET A 137 -27.92 -0.96 6.84
CA MET A 137 -28.61 -1.90 7.72
C MET A 137 -28.68 -1.35 9.14
N LEU A 138 -27.58 -0.79 9.68
CA LEU A 138 -27.63 -0.16 11.00
C LEU A 138 -28.59 1.03 11.01
N ALA A 139 -28.54 1.91 10.01
CA ALA A 139 -29.45 3.05 9.91
C ALA A 139 -30.92 2.60 9.91
N THR A 140 -31.24 1.53 9.19
CA THR A 140 -32.60 0.92 9.19
C THR A 140 -32.97 0.39 10.57
N MET A 141 -32.06 -0.29 11.27
CA MET A 141 -32.30 -0.80 12.62
C MET A 141 -32.53 0.33 13.64
N LEU A 142 -31.74 1.41 13.57
CA LEU A 142 -31.87 2.57 14.48
C LEU A 142 -33.19 3.31 14.26
N LEU A 143 -33.68 3.40 13.02
CA LEU A 143 -34.97 4.02 12.71
C LEU A 143 -36.19 3.13 13.04
N SER A 144 -35.99 1.83 13.25
CA SER A 144 -37.07 0.87 13.40
C SER A 144 -37.77 0.99 14.78
N PRO A 145 -39.07 1.35 14.85
CA PRO A 145 -39.77 1.51 16.13
C PRO A 145 -39.79 0.26 17.03
N PRO A 146 -39.94 -0.97 16.50
CA PRO A 146 -39.81 -2.19 17.32
C PRO A 146 -38.43 -2.35 17.98
N MET A 147 -37.36 -1.96 17.28
CA MET A 147 -35.98 -2.08 17.77
C MET A 147 -35.64 -0.99 18.79
N ALA A 148 -36.20 0.21 18.63
CA ALA A 148 -35.96 1.35 19.51
C ALA A 148 -36.19 1.05 21.00
N LYS A 149 -37.15 0.16 21.33
CA LYS A 149 -37.46 -0.20 22.73
C LYS A 149 -36.72 -1.42 23.25
N THR A 150 -36.30 -2.33 22.36
CA THR A 150 -35.84 -3.67 22.75
C THR A 150 -34.36 -3.89 22.50
N TRP A 151 -33.85 -3.40 21.37
CA TRP A 151 -32.49 -3.67 20.92
C TRP A 151 -31.60 -2.44 21.05
N THR A 152 -32.06 -1.26 20.62
CA THR A 152 -31.30 -0.01 20.68
C THR A 152 -30.75 0.34 22.07
N PRO A 153 -31.49 0.16 23.19
CA PRO A 153 -30.96 0.43 24.53
C PRO A 153 -29.81 -0.50 24.97
N ARG A 154 -29.66 -1.65 24.31
CA ARG A 154 -28.58 -2.61 24.57
C ARG A 154 -27.27 -2.21 23.87
N ILE A 155 -27.31 -1.29 22.91
CA ILE A 155 -26.11 -0.85 22.20
C ILE A 155 -25.28 0.01 23.15
N LYS A 156 -24.08 -0.46 23.48
CA LYS A 156 -23.12 0.28 24.33
C LYS A 156 -22.02 0.96 23.56
N ARG A 157 -21.78 0.54 22.32
CA ARG A 157 -20.75 1.11 21.47
C ARG A 157 -21.02 0.85 19.99
N ILE A 158 -20.71 1.82 19.16
CA ILE A 158 -20.73 1.68 17.70
C ILE A 158 -19.33 2.01 17.17
N ILE A 159 -18.76 1.09 16.40
CA ILE A 159 -17.51 1.26 15.67
C ILE A 159 -17.85 1.60 14.22
N LEU A 160 -17.32 2.74 13.76
CA LEU A 160 -17.50 3.28 12.42
C LEU A 160 -16.16 3.16 11.69
N ASP A 161 -16.00 2.09 10.91
CA ASP A 161 -14.79 1.85 10.12
C ASP A 161 -14.83 2.61 8.80
N GLU A 162 -13.70 3.22 8.43
CA GLU A 162 -13.61 4.18 7.33
C GLU A 162 -14.66 5.30 7.41
N ILE A 163 -14.78 5.94 8.58
CA ILE A 163 -15.76 7.00 8.84
C ILE A 163 -15.66 8.18 7.85
N HIS A 164 -14.52 8.36 7.17
CA HIS A 164 -14.36 9.34 6.09
C HIS A 164 -15.31 9.13 4.90
N LYS A 165 -15.95 7.97 4.79
CA LYS A 165 -16.98 7.69 3.78
C LYS A 165 -18.20 8.61 3.90
N ILE A 166 -18.36 9.31 5.02
CA ILE A 166 -19.36 10.38 5.17
C ILE A 166 -19.24 11.49 4.11
N GLY A 167 -18.02 11.77 3.63
CA GLY A 167 -17.78 12.80 2.61
C GLY A 167 -18.10 12.36 1.19
N GLN A 168 -18.52 11.11 0.97
CA GLN A 168 -18.86 10.61 -0.36
C GLN A 168 -20.30 10.97 -0.74
N GLN A 169 -20.50 11.32 -2.02
CA GLN A 169 -21.82 11.69 -2.55
C GLN A 169 -22.84 10.56 -2.37
N GLU A 170 -22.41 9.31 -2.56
CA GLU A 170 -23.23 8.13 -2.34
C GLU A 170 -22.99 7.55 -0.94
N GLY A 171 -24.06 7.32 -0.18
CA GLY A 171 -23.99 6.72 1.15
C GLY A 171 -23.55 7.64 2.29
N GLY A 172 -23.00 8.84 2.01
CA GLY A 172 -22.55 9.79 3.04
C GLY A 172 -23.65 10.20 4.03
N ALA A 173 -24.87 10.45 3.53
CA ALA A 173 -26.03 10.78 4.36
C ALA A 173 -26.40 9.66 5.35
N VAL A 174 -26.14 8.39 5.00
CA VAL A 174 -26.39 7.24 5.89
C VAL A 174 -25.42 7.25 7.06
N TRP A 175 -24.14 7.57 6.82
CA TRP A 175 -23.14 7.73 7.88
C TRP A 175 -23.51 8.86 8.83
N GLU A 176 -23.88 10.03 8.28
CA GLU A 176 -24.33 11.17 9.07
C GLU A 176 -25.53 10.78 9.94
N GLN A 177 -26.52 10.11 9.37
CA GLN A 177 -27.70 9.65 10.09
C GLN A 177 -27.35 8.70 11.24
N ILE A 178 -26.43 7.74 11.05
CA ILE A 178 -25.99 6.84 12.12
C ILE A 178 -25.36 7.63 13.25
N ILE A 179 -24.49 8.59 12.93
CA ILE A 179 -23.79 9.42 13.92
C ILE A 179 -24.78 10.25 14.75
N LEU A 180 -25.80 10.83 14.10
CA LEU A 180 -26.83 11.64 14.76
C LEU A 180 -27.83 10.82 15.59
N LEU A 181 -28.05 9.54 15.25
CA LEU A 181 -28.99 8.65 15.95
C LEU A 181 -28.33 7.73 16.98
N ALA A 182 -27.00 7.77 17.09
CA ALA A 182 -26.25 6.88 17.96
C ALA A 182 -26.64 7.07 19.44
N PRO A 183 -27.12 6.02 20.14
CA PRO A 183 -27.52 6.10 21.54
C PRO A 183 -26.33 5.97 22.52
N CYS A 184 -25.11 5.84 22.00
CA CYS A 184 -23.92 5.44 22.74
C CYS A 184 -22.65 6.12 22.21
N PRO A 185 -21.52 6.08 22.95
CA PRO A 185 -20.24 6.55 22.45
C PRO A 185 -19.81 5.88 21.15
N LEU A 186 -19.21 6.67 20.25
CA LEU A 186 -18.70 6.21 18.96
C LEU A 186 -17.19 5.96 18.97
N ILE A 187 -16.74 4.96 18.24
CA ILE A 187 -15.35 4.80 17.80
C ILE A 187 -15.31 5.05 16.29
N GLY A 188 -14.84 6.22 15.87
CA GLY A 188 -14.57 6.52 14.46
C GLY A 188 -13.15 6.15 14.08
N LEU A 189 -12.97 5.31 13.06
CA LEU A 189 -11.67 4.93 12.51
C LEU A 189 -11.56 5.45 11.07
N SER A 190 -10.45 6.12 10.75
CA SER A 190 -10.17 6.55 9.37
C SER A 190 -8.70 6.47 9.02
N ALA A 191 -8.40 6.07 7.78
CA ALA A 191 -7.08 6.23 7.18
C ALA A 191 -6.83 7.64 6.63
N THR A 192 -7.85 8.27 6.05
CA THR A 192 -7.71 9.52 5.31
C THR A 192 -8.87 10.45 5.63
N ILE A 193 -8.58 11.62 6.17
CA ILE A 193 -9.53 12.73 6.27
C ILE A 193 -8.78 13.97 5.79
N GLY A 194 -9.34 14.70 4.82
CA GLY A 194 -8.68 15.88 4.25
C GLY A 194 -8.51 17.00 5.28
N GLU A 195 -9.57 17.29 6.04
CA GLU A 195 -9.57 18.29 7.12
C GLU A 195 -10.06 17.65 8.43
N PRO A 196 -9.21 16.84 9.08
CA PRO A 196 -9.62 16.06 10.24
C PRO A 196 -10.07 16.93 11.41
N GLU A 197 -9.52 18.14 11.57
CA GLU A 197 -9.89 19.08 12.63
C GLU A 197 -11.31 19.60 12.46
N LYS A 198 -11.72 19.96 11.23
CA LYS A 198 -13.08 20.46 10.95
C LYS A 198 -14.12 19.35 11.15
N PHE A 199 -13.82 18.16 10.65
CA PHE A 199 -14.67 17.00 10.85
C PHE A 199 -14.80 16.66 12.35
N ASN A 200 -13.69 16.70 13.07
CA ASN A 200 -13.68 16.47 14.51
C ASN A 200 -14.50 17.53 15.27
N ALA A 201 -14.42 18.81 14.90
CA ALA A 201 -15.18 19.87 15.54
C ALA A 201 -16.70 19.63 15.44
N TRP A 202 -17.17 19.18 14.27
CA TRP A 202 -18.57 18.76 14.09
C TRP A 202 -18.90 17.54 14.96
N LEU A 203 -18.04 16.52 14.96
CA LEU A 203 -18.28 15.30 15.73
C LEU A 203 -18.32 15.56 17.25
N VAL A 204 -17.45 16.45 17.76
CA VAL A 204 -17.48 16.94 19.15
C VAL A 204 -18.83 17.58 19.47
N SER A 205 -19.35 18.43 18.58
CA SER A 205 -20.67 19.08 18.75
C SER A 205 -21.78 18.04 18.88
N VAL A 206 -21.80 17.04 18.00
CA VAL A 206 -22.80 15.95 18.04
C VAL A 206 -22.67 15.13 19.32
N GLN A 207 -21.48 14.62 19.63
CA GLN A 207 -21.26 13.78 20.82
C GLN A 207 -21.59 14.51 22.12
N LYS A 208 -21.27 15.80 22.22
CA LYS A 208 -21.61 16.64 23.38
C LYS A 208 -23.11 16.84 23.53
N ALA A 209 -23.86 16.98 22.43
CA ALA A 209 -25.32 17.04 22.45
C ALA A 209 -25.95 15.74 22.99
N HIS A 210 -25.30 14.59 22.74
CA HIS A 210 -25.69 13.29 23.31
C HIS A 210 -25.14 13.04 24.74
N GLY A 211 -24.39 13.99 25.32
CA GLY A 211 -23.82 13.87 26.66
C GLY A 211 -22.55 13.00 26.73
N PHE A 212 -21.91 12.70 25.61
CA PHE A 212 -20.66 11.94 25.56
C PHE A 212 -19.45 12.86 25.46
N LYS A 213 -18.37 12.48 26.17
CA LYS A 213 -17.06 13.10 25.99
C LYS A 213 -16.41 12.53 24.72
N HIS A 214 -15.83 13.40 23.90
CA HIS A 214 -15.20 13.04 22.64
C HIS A 214 -13.71 13.39 22.65
N ILE A 215 -12.87 12.45 22.21
CA ILE A 215 -11.42 12.62 22.10
C ILE A 215 -10.97 12.41 20.65
N PHE A 216 -10.14 13.33 20.17
CA PHE A 216 -9.51 13.22 18.87
C PHE A 216 -8.07 12.71 19.00
N ILE A 217 -7.72 11.71 18.20
CA ILE A 217 -6.37 11.16 18.11
C ILE A 217 -5.97 11.16 16.63
N HIS A 218 -4.99 12.00 16.31
CA HIS A 218 -4.39 12.10 14.99
C HIS A 218 -2.97 11.54 15.04
N TYR A 219 -2.68 10.58 14.17
CA TYR A 219 -1.36 9.98 14.01
C TYR A 219 -1.01 9.93 12.53
N PRO A 220 -0.17 10.85 12.01
CA PRO A 220 0.03 11.01 10.57
C PRO A 220 1.04 10.00 9.97
N HIS A 221 1.81 9.31 10.80
CA HIS A 221 2.96 8.53 10.33
C HIS A 221 2.56 7.11 9.89
N ARG A 222 3.20 6.62 8.82
CA ARG A 222 3.05 5.24 8.34
C ARG A 222 4.12 4.35 8.96
N TYR A 223 3.76 3.09 9.19
CA TYR A 223 4.74 2.07 9.59
C TYR A 223 5.71 1.75 8.44
N SER A 224 5.17 1.55 7.24
CA SER A 224 5.96 1.34 6.02
C SER A 224 6.00 2.62 5.18
N HIS A 225 7.21 3.06 4.86
CA HIS A 225 7.41 4.10 3.86
C HIS A 225 7.05 3.57 2.47
N LEU A 226 6.63 4.48 1.59
CA LEU A 226 6.25 4.16 0.23
C LEU A 226 7.21 4.85 -0.72
N ARG A 227 7.91 4.06 -1.53
CA ARG A 227 8.73 4.58 -2.63
C ARG A 227 7.89 4.77 -3.88
N LYS A 228 8.06 5.91 -4.52
CA LYS A 228 7.40 6.23 -5.79
C LYS A 228 8.35 5.88 -6.92
N TYR A 229 7.88 5.05 -7.84
CA TYR A 229 8.57 4.73 -9.08
C TYR A 229 7.69 5.13 -10.25
N THR A 230 8.33 5.50 -11.35
CA THR A 230 7.67 5.66 -12.64
C THR A 230 8.28 4.70 -13.63
N TYR A 231 7.43 4.10 -14.45
CA TYR A 231 7.85 3.24 -15.54
C TYR A 231 7.77 4.05 -16.84
N LEU A 232 8.92 4.52 -17.31
CA LEU A 232 9.02 5.42 -18.45
C LEU A 232 8.85 4.66 -19.75
N LEU A 233 7.74 4.96 -20.43
CA LEU A 233 7.52 4.60 -21.83
C LEU A 233 7.54 5.89 -22.65
N GLN A 234 8.29 5.90 -23.74
CA GLN A 234 8.40 7.01 -24.68
C GLN A 234 7.96 6.57 -26.08
N ALA A 235 7.58 7.53 -26.92
CA ALA A 235 7.07 7.26 -28.26
C ALA A 235 8.05 6.48 -29.16
N ASN A 236 9.36 6.65 -28.94
CA ASN A 236 10.42 6.04 -29.74
C ASN A 236 10.98 4.75 -29.13
N ASP A 237 10.43 4.28 -28.01
CA ASP A 237 10.93 3.07 -27.36
C ASP A 237 10.62 1.85 -28.22
N LYS A 238 11.66 1.06 -28.48
CA LYS A 238 11.48 -0.22 -29.17
C LYS A 238 10.81 -1.21 -28.21
N PRO A 239 9.83 -2.01 -28.69
CA PRO A 239 9.25 -3.05 -27.86
C PRO A 239 10.34 -3.99 -27.37
N VAL A 240 10.39 -4.21 -26.06
CA VAL A 240 11.37 -5.07 -25.43
C VAL A 240 11.09 -6.51 -25.86
N SER A 241 12.02 -7.13 -26.59
CA SER A 241 11.93 -8.56 -26.90
C SER A 241 12.13 -9.36 -25.62
N PHE A 242 11.10 -10.10 -25.21
CA PHE A 242 11.15 -10.97 -24.05
C PHE A 242 11.22 -12.43 -24.51
N ASN A 243 12.40 -13.03 -24.37
CA ASN A 243 12.65 -14.44 -24.71
C ASN A 243 12.74 -15.36 -23.49
N GLY A 244 12.62 -14.78 -22.29
CA GLY A 244 12.68 -15.49 -21.00
C GLY A 244 13.48 -14.75 -19.93
N LEU A 245 13.23 -15.06 -18.65
CA LEU A 245 13.91 -14.42 -17.52
C LEU A 245 15.42 -14.64 -17.50
N ALA A 246 15.91 -15.78 -18.00
CA ALA A 246 17.34 -16.10 -18.03
C ALA A 246 18.14 -15.24 -19.01
N GLU A 247 17.50 -14.76 -20.08
CA GLU A 247 18.13 -13.93 -21.12
C GLU A 247 17.72 -12.46 -21.00
N TYR A 248 16.76 -12.16 -20.11
CA TYR A 248 16.26 -10.82 -19.88
C TYR A 248 17.34 -9.96 -19.22
N ARG A 249 17.47 -8.74 -19.72
CA ARG A 249 18.29 -7.69 -19.11
C ARG A 249 17.36 -6.62 -18.62
N LYS A 250 17.56 -6.21 -17.36
CA LYS A 250 16.79 -5.16 -16.71
C LYS A 250 16.73 -3.94 -17.62
N THR A 251 15.52 -3.47 -17.91
CA THR A 251 15.33 -2.22 -18.64
C THR A 251 15.58 -1.05 -17.72
N GLU A 252 15.98 0.05 -18.33
CA GLU A 252 16.25 1.32 -17.66
C GLU A 252 14.97 2.18 -17.55
N HIS A 253 13.79 1.58 -17.73
CA HIS A 253 12.49 2.27 -17.72
C HIS A 253 11.94 2.51 -16.30
N LEU A 254 12.19 1.60 -15.36
CA LEU A 254 11.74 1.76 -13.98
C LEU A 254 12.66 2.72 -13.22
N ARG A 255 12.17 3.93 -12.95
CA ARG A 255 12.93 5.01 -12.30
C ARG A 255 12.34 5.39 -10.96
N PHE A 256 13.20 5.53 -9.97
CA PHE A 256 12.81 6.08 -8.67
C PHE A 256 12.49 7.57 -8.82
N VAL A 257 11.41 8.01 -8.18
CA VAL A 257 10.98 9.40 -8.13
C VAL A 257 11.20 9.89 -6.71
N HIS A 258 12.30 10.62 -6.51
CA HIS A 258 12.57 11.27 -5.23
C HIS A 258 11.40 12.22 -4.88
N PRO A 259 10.82 12.21 -3.66
CA PRO A 259 9.63 13.00 -3.36
C PRO A 259 9.77 14.50 -3.69
N ILE A 260 10.92 15.11 -3.38
CA ILE A 260 11.24 16.51 -3.73
C ILE A 260 11.20 16.79 -5.24
N SER A 261 11.52 15.83 -6.12
CA SER A 261 11.48 16.06 -7.57
C SER A 261 10.07 16.30 -8.10
N VAL A 262 9.04 15.87 -7.36
CA VAL A 262 7.63 16.11 -7.70
C VAL A 262 7.29 17.61 -7.72
N LEU A 263 8.06 18.45 -7.00
CA LEU A 263 7.88 19.90 -7.01
C LEU A 263 8.09 20.51 -8.41
N LEU A 264 8.84 19.84 -9.29
CA LEU A 264 9.02 20.25 -10.68
C LEU A 264 7.68 20.39 -11.43
N PHE A 265 6.68 19.60 -11.04
CA PHE A 265 5.34 19.61 -11.65
C PHE A 265 4.48 20.82 -11.24
N GLY A 266 5.05 21.81 -10.53
CA GLY A 266 4.39 23.07 -10.21
C GLY A 266 3.56 23.04 -8.94
N ALA A 267 3.83 22.09 -8.03
CA ALA A 267 3.25 22.10 -6.70
C ALA A 267 3.70 23.37 -5.95
N ARG A 268 2.73 24.13 -5.42
CA ARG A 268 2.99 25.38 -4.65
C ARG A 268 3.06 25.16 -3.14
N SER A 269 2.80 23.94 -2.68
CA SER A 269 2.99 23.50 -1.30
C SER A 269 3.30 22.01 -1.31
N LEU A 270 3.93 21.53 -0.24
CA LEU A 270 4.12 20.09 -0.07
C LEU A 270 2.76 19.41 0.11
N PRO A 271 2.47 18.31 -0.61
CA PRO A 271 1.27 17.53 -0.38
C PRO A 271 1.14 17.06 1.07
N PRO A 272 -0.08 16.88 1.61
CA PRO A 272 -0.29 16.42 2.98
C PRO A 272 0.20 14.98 3.23
N ASP A 273 0.41 14.20 2.18
CA ASP A 273 0.98 12.85 2.21
C ASP A 273 2.46 12.82 1.77
N PHE A 274 3.12 13.98 1.74
CA PHE A 274 4.54 14.09 1.45
C PHE A 274 5.34 13.44 2.58
N SER A 275 6.18 12.47 2.23
CA SER A 275 7.09 11.83 3.17
C SER A 275 8.42 11.50 2.50
N LEU A 276 9.52 11.66 3.23
CA LEU A 276 10.87 11.28 2.84
C LEU A 276 11.30 10.03 3.60
N GLU A 277 11.91 9.08 2.90
CA GLU A 277 12.65 8.04 3.59
C GLU A 277 13.96 8.58 4.17
N VAL A 278 14.59 7.74 5.00
CA VAL A 278 15.88 8.05 5.63
C VAL A 278 16.95 8.44 4.61
N ALA A 279 17.04 7.68 3.51
CA ALA A 279 17.97 7.95 2.42
C ALA A 279 17.60 9.23 1.64
N ASP A 280 16.30 9.50 1.48
CA ASP A 280 15.81 10.71 0.81
C ASP A 280 16.17 11.98 1.60
N CYS A 281 16.10 11.91 2.94
CA CYS A 281 16.53 12.99 3.82
C CYS A 281 18.02 13.31 3.63
N LEU A 282 18.86 12.27 3.52
CA LEU A 282 20.29 12.42 3.28
C LEU A 282 20.56 12.99 1.87
N SER A 283 19.89 12.49 0.83
CA SER A 283 20.05 13.02 -0.53
C SER A 283 19.58 14.47 -0.64
N LEU A 284 18.50 14.85 0.05
CA LEU A 284 18.03 16.23 0.12
C LEU A 284 19.07 17.13 0.79
N TYR A 285 19.62 16.73 1.93
CA TYR A 285 20.70 17.50 2.59
C TYR A 285 21.90 17.70 1.67
N HIS A 286 22.38 16.64 1.01
CA HIS A 286 23.48 16.75 0.05
C HIS A 286 23.15 17.60 -1.17
N ALA A 287 21.88 17.61 -1.60
CA ALA A 287 21.43 18.45 -2.69
C ALA A 287 21.37 19.94 -2.31
N LEU A 288 21.18 20.27 -1.03
CA LEU A 288 21.22 21.63 -0.50
C LEU A 288 22.65 22.19 -0.37
N GLN A 289 23.65 21.35 -0.09
CA GLN A 289 25.04 21.77 0.16
C GLN A 289 25.64 22.71 -0.91
N PRO A 290 25.51 22.45 -2.23
CA PRO A 290 26.06 23.32 -3.26
C PRO A 290 25.44 24.73 -3.29
N PHE A 291 24.26 24.89 -2.71
CA PHE A 291 23.50 26.15 -2.71
C PHE A 291 23.56 26.87 -1.36
N LYS A 292 24.39 26.42 -0.43
CA LYS A 292 24.47 26.93 0.96
C LYS A 292 24.49 28.46 1.04
N ASP A 293 25.26 29.14 0.18
CA ASP A 293 25.39 30.60 0.18
C ASP A 293 24.12 31.35 -0.30
N GLN A 294 23.17 30.63 -0.94
CA GLN A 294 21.90 31.16 -1.43
C GLN A 294 20.72 30.84 -0.49
N LEU A 295 20.93 30.01 0.53
CA LEU A 295 19.90 29.62 1.48
C LEU A 295 19.71 30.71 2.55
N VAL A 296 18.47 30.91 2.97
CA VAL A 296 18.09 31.90 4.00
C VAL A 296 18.23 31.34 5.42
N PHE A 297 18.64 30.08 5.56
CA PHE A 297 18.74 29.35 6.81
C PHE A 297 20.12 28.71 6.98
N ASP A 298 20.46 28.35 8.22
CA ASP A 298 21.72 27.69 8.53
C ASP A 298 21.66 26.20 8.18
N LEU A 299 22.25 25.85 7.02
CA LEU A 299 22.36 24.46 6.60
C LEU A 299 23.27 23.62 7.51
N ASP A 300 24.24 24.22 8.21
CA ASP A 300 25.15 23.46 9.08
C ASP A 300 24.44 22.93 10.33
N ALA A 301 23.37 23.58 10.78
CA ALA A 301 22.51 23.08 11.85
C ALA A 301 21.78 21.79 11.45
N LEU A 302 21.55 21.59 10.14
CA LEU A 302 20.92 20.41 9.56
C LEU A 302 21.94 19.35 9.14
N ASP A 303 23.24 19.54 9.41
CA ASP A 303 24.21 18.48 9.15
C ASP A 303 23.87 17.24 9.97
N PRO A 304 23.72 16.04 9.36
CA PRO A 304 23.35 14.83 10.09
C PRO A 304 24.20 14.56 11.32
N THR A 305 25.52 14.78 11.23
CA THR A 305 26.44 14.50 12.34
C THR A 305 26.28 15.47 13.51
N ARG A 306 25.78 16.68 13.24
CA ARG A 306 25.46 17.70 14.26
C ARG A 306 24.04 17.55 14.78
N PHE A 307 23.08 17.35 13.89
CA PHE A 307 21.66 17.17 14.23
C PHE A 307 21.45 15.98 15.17
N PHE A 308 22.14 14.86 14.89
CA PHE A 308 22.07 13.65 15.70
C PHE A 308 23.24 13.52 16.70
N ALA A 309 23.87 14.63 17.11
CA ALA A 309 25.02 14.60 18.02
C ALA A 309 24.71 13.89 19.35
N GLU A 310 23.49 14.03 19.87
CA GLU A 310 23.03 13.38 21.10
C GLU A 310 22.79 11.86 20.93
N SER A 311 22.51 11.42 19.70
CA SER A 311 22.27 10.02 19.34
C SER A 311 23.55 9.29 18.90
N LYS A 312 24.72 9.92 19.06
CA LYS A 312 25.99 9.36 18.59
C LYS A 312 26.33 8.06 19.33
N GLY A 313 26.50 6.98 18.56
CA GLY A 313 26.77 5.65 19.09
C GLY A 313 25.52 4.81 19.39
N ILE A 314 24.33 5.32 19.09
CA ILE A 314 23.05 4.61 19.21
C ILE A 314 22.47 4.40 17.80
N LEU A 315 21.67 3.35 17.65
CA LEU A 315 20.90 3.15 16.42
C LEU A 315 19.73 4.15 16.39
N LEU A 316 19.68 4.96 15.32
CA LEU A 316 18.58 5.87 15.06
C LEU A 316 17.27 5.09 14.91
N LYS A 317 16.19 5.69 15.38
CA LYS A 317 14.82 5.17 15.26
C LYS A 317 14.03 6.00 14.27
N GLN A 318 12.88 5.48 13.84
CA GLN A 318 11.98 6.22 12.96
C GLN A 318 11.57 7.57 13.55
N ASN A 319 11.31 7.64 14.86
CA ASN A 319 10.99 8.91 15.53
C ASN A 319 12.09 9.97 15.35
N ASP A 320 13.36 9.58 15.39
CA ASP A 320 14.49 10.49 15.20
C ASP A 320 14.51 10.99 13.75
N ILE A 321 14.26 10.10 12.78
CA ILE A 321 14.19 10.49 11.36
C ILE A 321 13.00 11.40 11.07
N LEU A 322 11.84 11.16 11.67
CA LEU A 322 10.68 12.04 11.50
C LEU A 322 10.97 13.47 11.98
N SER A 323 11.76 13.61 13.06
CA SER A 323 12.18 14.95 13.53
C SER A 323 13.12 15.65 12.54
N TYR A 324 14.01 14.88 11.90
CA TYR A 324 14.94 15.39 10.90
C TYR A 324 14.27 15.70 9.57
N GLU A 325 13.35 14.84 9.13
CA GLU A 325 12.47 15.06 7.99
C GLU A 325 11.66 16.34 8.17
N ALA A 326 11.04 16.54 9.34
CA ALA A 326 10.29 17.76 9.63
C ALA A 326 11.18 19.01 9.53
N ALA A 327 12.39 18.97 10.08
CA ALA A 327 13.34 20.08 10.00
C ALA A 327 13.75 20.40 8.55
N LEU A 328 14.01 19.38 7.72
CA LEU A 328 14.35 19.56 6.30
C LEU A 328 13.16 20.08 5.47
N THR A 329 11.97 19.49 5.66
CA THR A 329 10.78 19.84 4.89
C THR A 329 10.21 21.21 5.26
N GLU A 330 10.40 21.67 6.49
CA GLU A 330 10.11 23.05 6.91
C GLU A 330 10.93 24.05 6.08
N GLN A 331 12.23 23.79 5.90
CA GLN A 331 13.07 24.67 5.09
C GLN A 331 12.68 24.65 3.61
N VAL A 332 12.37 23.47 3.06
CA VAL A 332 11.87 23.37 1.67
C VAL A 332 10.56 24.13 1.51
N SER A 333 9.64 24.02 2.47
CA SER A 333 8.36 24.75 2.46
C SER A 333 8.58 26.27 2.48
N ALA A 334 9.47 26.76 3.34
CA ALA A 334 9.83 28.17 3.40
C ALA A 334 10.42 28.68 2.06
N MET A 335 11.26 27.87 1.39
CA MET A 335 11.78 28.21 0.06
C MET A 335 10.69 28.28 -1.01
N MET A 336 9.65 27.44 -0.93
CA MET A 336 8.51 27.46 -1.84
C MET A 336 7.61 28.70 -1.66
N GLU A 337 7.56 29.25 -0.44
CA GLU A 337 6.82 30.49 -0.17
C GLU A 337 7.54 31.72 -0.73
N SER A 338 8.88 31.71 -0.70
CA SER A 338 9.70 32.84 -1.17
C SER A 338 9.97 32.84 -2.68
N THR A 339 10.00 31.66 -3.30
CA THR A 339 10.53 31.48 -4.66
C THR A 339 9.75 30.44 -5.44
N ASP A 340 9.53 30.68 -6.74
CA ASP A 340 8.88 29.71 -7.62
C ASP A 340 9.81 28.48 -7.82
N PRO A 341 9.37 27.25 -7.52
CA PRO A 341 10.14 26.02 -7.77
C PRO A 341 10.57 25.85 -9.25
N GLN A 342 9.88 26.50 -10.18
CA GLN A 342 10.19 26.47 -11.61
C GLN A 342 11.16 27.57 -12.06
N ASP A 343 11.51 28.54 -11.20
CA ASP A 343 12.50 29.56 -11.52
C ASP A 343 13.89 28.92 -11.69
N PRO A 344 14.48 28.93 -12.90
CA PRO A 344 15.78 28.31 -13.17
C PRO A 344 16.94 28.88 -12.35
N ASN A 345 16.81 30.10 -11.84
CA ASN A 345 17.84 30.76 -11.03
C ASN A 345 17.66 30.53 -9.53
N SER A 346 16.57 29.88 -9.11
CA SER A 346 16.33 29.60 -7.71
C SER A 346 17.21 28.46 -7.19
N ALA A 347 17.66 28.60 -5.94
CA ALA A 347 18.33 27.52 -5.22
C ALA A 347 17.45 26.26 -5.17
N LEU A 348 16.12 26.44 -5.02
CA LEU A 348 15.15 25.33 -4.98
C LEU A 348 15.15 24.53 -6.29
N ASN A 349 15.12 25.18 -7.45
CA ASN A 349 15.19 24.49 -8.74
C ASN A 349 16.51 23.72 -8.90
N GLY A 350 17.61 24.32 -8.44
CA GLY A 350 18.92 23.67 -8.39
C GLY A 350 18.93 22.39 -7.54
N VAL A 351 18.32 22.44 -6.36
CA VAL A 351 18.15 21.28 -5.45
C VAL A 351 17.29 20.21 -6.11
N ILE A 352 16.13 20.60 -6.66
CA ILE A 352 15.20 19.69 -7.38
C ILE A 352 15.95 18.96 -8.49
N LYS A 353 16.69 19.67 -9.35
CA LYS A 353 17.48 19.05 -10.43
C LYS A 353 18.55 18.09 -9.93
N LYS A 354 19.09 18.31 -8.74
CA LYS A 354 20.14 17.45 -8.15
C LYS A 354 19.58 16.12 -7.65
N VAL A 355 18.35 16.10 -7.14
CA VAL A 355 17.67 14.89 -6.67
C VAL A 355 16.84 14.19 -7.75
N SER A 356 16.50 14.90 -8.83
CA SER A 356 15.80 14.34 -9.99
C SER A 356 16.66 13.34 -10.76
N ASP A 357 16.04 12.26 -11.24
CA ASP A 357 16.69 11.34 -12.16
C ASP A 357 16.90 12.02 -13.53
N PRO A 358 18.13 12.01 -14.11
CA PRO A 358 18.42 12.66 -15.37
C PRO A 358 17.61 12.15 -16.57
N MET A 359 17.10 10.91 -16.53
CA MET A 359 16.22 10.40 -17.57
C MET A 359 14.80 10.96 -17.45
N LEU A 360 14.33 11.23 -16.22
CA LEU A 360 13.03 11.87 -15.98
C LEU A 360 13.01 13.32 -16.48
N ASP A 361 14.13 14.02 -16.33
CA ASP A 361 14.27 15.40 -16.81
C ASP A 361 14.23 15.49 -18.34
N LYS A 362 14.72 14.46 -19.03
CA LYS A 362 14.77 14.38 -20.50
C LYS A 362 13.52 13.78 -21.15
N ALA A 363 12.72 13.06 -20.37
CA ALA A 363 11.53 12.37 -20.85
C ALA A 363 10.40 13.36 -21.18
N ASP A 364 9.57 13.05 -22.18
CA ASP A 364 8.33 13.79 -22.40
C ASP A 364 7.34 13.44 -21.27
N GLN A 365 7.19 14.37 -20.33
CA GLN A 365 6.33 14.23 -19.16
C GLN A 365 4.83 14.26 -19.50
N ARG A 366 4.47 14.68 -20.72
CA ARG A 366 3.07 14.73 -21.19
C ARG A 366 2.69 13.53 -22.05
N TYR A 367 3.66 12.68 -22.36
CA TYR A 367 3.42 11.52 -23.17
C TYR A 367 2.58 10.48 -22.41
N ILE A 368 1.49 10.06 -23.04
CA ILE A 368 0.62 9.00 -22.53
C ILE A 368 0.74 7.83 -23.50
N PRO A 369 1.30 6.68 -23.08
CA PRO A 369 1.44 5.52 -23.95
C PRO A 369 0.06 4.98 -24.34
N ALA A 370 -0.07 4.52 -25.59
CA ALA A 370 -1.27 3.82 -26.02
C ALA A 370 -1.42 2.49 -25.26
N SER A 371 -2.65 2.04 -25.01
CA SER A 371 -2.91 0.81 -24.23
C SER A 371 -2.14 -0.40 -24.78
N GLY A 372 -2.06 -0.56 -26.10
CA GLY A 372 -1.29 -1.65 -26.73
C GLY A 372 0.20 -1.62 -26.36
N GLN A 373 0.83 -0.44 -26.32
CA GLN A 373 2.23 -0.28 -25.94
C GLN A 373 2.46 -0.57 -24.45
N PHE A 374 1.48 -0.24 -23.59
CA PHE A 374 1.54 -0.61 -22.18
C PHE A 374 1.50 -2.13 -22.02
N TYR A 375 0.55 -2.82 -22.67
CA TYR A 375 0.43 -4.27 -22.57
C TYR A 375 1.65 -5.02 -23.12
N THR A 376 2.25 -4.56 -24.23
CA THR A 376 3.49 -5.18 -24.75
C THR A 376 4.68 -5.02 -23.81
N ASN A 377 4.70 -3.97 -22.98
CA ASN A 377 5.76 -3.73 -22.02
C ASN A 377 5.44 -4.22 -20.59
N LEU A 378 4.25 -4.75 -20.34
CA LEU A 378 3.86 -5.27 -19.03
C LEU A 378 4.78 -6.40 -18.58
N ILE A 379 5.15 -7.31 -19.49
CA ILE A 379 6.07 -8.41 -19.20
C ILE A 379 7.47 -7.89 -18.85
N ALA A 380 7.94 -6.84 -19.55
CA ALA A 380 9.21 -6.21 -19.23
C ALA A 380 9.18 -5.55 -17.84
N LEU A 381 8.11 -4.80 -17.51
CA LEU A 381 7.92 -4.23 -16.17
C LEU A 381 7.98 -5.31 -15.08
N LEU A 382 7.26 -6.43 -15.26
CA LEU A 382 7.26 -7.53 -14.29
C LEU A 382 8.64 -8.17 -14.16
N ALA A 383 9.35 -8.35 -15.28
CA ALA A 383 10.70 -8.89 -15.27
C ALA A 383 11.71 -7.95 -14.58
N ASP A 384 11.57 -6.63 -14.76
CA ASP A 384 12.38 -5.63 -14.04
C ASP A 384 12.16 -5.67 -12.54
N LEU A 385 10.89 -5.76 -12.11
CA LEU A 385 10.54 -5.90 -10.70
C LEU A 385 11.12 -7.20 -10.13
N GLN A 386 11.02 -8.31 -10.86
CA GLN A 386 11.58 -9.58 -10.44
C GLN A 386 13.10 -9.54 -10.29
N MET A 387 13.82 -8.99 -11.27
CA MET A 387 15.28 -8.85 -11.19
C MET A 387 15.72 -7.92 -10.06
N SER A 388 14.86 -7.00 -9.64
CA SER A 388 15.09 -6.10 -8.51
C SER A 388 14.75 -6.74 -7.15
N GLY A 389 14.10 -7.92 -7.16
CA GLY A 389 13.61 -8.57 -5.95
C GLY A 389 12.28 -7.99 -5.42
N ASP A 390 11.61 -7.15 -6.21
CA ASP A 390 10.43 -6.38 -5.82
C ASP A 390 9.11 -7.04 -6.24
N LEU A 391 9.15 -8.24 -6.86
CA LEU A 391 7.97 -8.99 -7.28
C LEU A 391 7.80 -10.29 -6.45
N ALA A 392 6.74 -10.36 -5.65
CA ALA A 392 6.45 -11.51 -4.79
C ALA A 392 5.46 -12.52 -5.42
N VAL A 393 5.20 -12.45 -6.72
CA VAL A 393 4.12 -13.21 -7.39
C VAL A 393 4.65 -14.40 -8.20
N VAL A 394 5.97 -14.62 -8.23
CA VAL A 394 6.55 -15.70 -9.04
C VAL A 394 6.03 -17.07 -8.63
N ASP A 395 5.95 -17.36 -7.33
CA ASP A 395 5.41 -18.64 -6.84
C ASP A 395 3.96 -18.87 -7.30
N VAL A 396 3.15 -17.81 -7.38
CA VAL A 396 1.76 -17.86 -7.85
C VAL A 396 1.73 -18.10 -9.37
N LEU A 397 2.60 -17.43 -10.13
CA LEU A 397 2.70 -17.61 -11.57
C LEU A 397 3.21 -19.00 -11.95
N GLU A 398 4.19 -19.53 -11.22
CA GLU A 398 4.70 -20.89 -11.39
C GLU A 398 3.61 -21.93 -11.08
N THR A 399 2.85 -21.72 -10.00
CA THR A 399 1.71 -22.59 -9.65
C THR A 399 0.62 -22.54 -10.72
N ALA A 400 0.28 -21.35 -11.21
CA ALA A 400 -0.72 -21.17 -12.27
C ALA A 400 -0.25 -21.77 -13.61
N GLU A 401 1.03 -21.63 -13.95
CA GLU A 401 1.63 -22.25 -15.13
C GLU A 401 1.55 -23.77 -15.04
N GLN A 402 1.90 -24.35 -13.88
CA GLN A 402 1.80 -25.79 -13.68
C GLN A 402 0.35 -26.28 -13.83
N GLN A 403 -0.62 -25.60 -13.20
CA GLN A 403 -2.04 -25.92 -13.37
C GLN A 403 -2.47 -25.83 -14.84
N TRP A 404 -2.06 -24.79 -15.56
CA TRP A 404 -2.38 -24.63 -16.97
C TRP A 404 -1.76 -25.75 -17.82
N ARG A 405 -0.50 -26.14 -17.57
CA ARG A 405 0.15 -27.27 -18.26
C ARG A 405 -0.61 -28.59 -18.02
N GLU A 406 -1.18 -28.79 -16.84
CA GLU A 406 -1.96 -29.98 -16.49
C GLU A 406 -3.37 -29.99 -17.11
N THR A 407 -4.05 -28.84 -17.18
CA THR A 407 -5.45 -28.75 -17.61
C THR A 407 -5.64 -28.40 -19.08
N SER A 408 -4.70 -27.67 -19.70
CA SER A 408 -4.85 -27.12 -21.05
C SER A 408 -4.78 -28.18 -22.14
N SER A 409 -5.82 -28.22 -22.99
CA SER A 409 -5.85 -29.04 -24.20
C SER A 409 -4.87 -28.55 -25.26
N GLU A 410 -4.64 -27.23 -25.34
CA GLU A 410 -3.71 -26.60 -26.27
C GLU A 410 -2.26 -26.98 -25.96
N TRP A 411 -1.86 -26.92 -24.68
CA TRP A 411 -0.52 -27.35 -24.25
C TRP A 411 -0.27 -28.82 -24.57
N LYS A 412 -1.24 -29.69 -24.26
CA LYS A 412 -1.17 -31.13 -24.58
C LYS A 412 -1.07 -31.38 -26.08
N CYS A 413 -1.78 -30.61 -26.91
CA CYS A 413 -1.69 -30.70 -28.37
C CYS A 413 -0.29 -30.28 -28.86
N LYS A 414 0.23 -29.16 -28.33
CA LYS A 414 1.56 -28.63 -28.67
C LYS A 414 2.69 -29.59 -28.28
N ILE A 415 2.59 -30.24 -27.11
CA ILE A 415 3.51 -31.29 -26.69
C ILE A 415 3.45 -32.50 -27.62
N LYS A 416 2.26 -32.97 -28.00
CA LYS A 416 2.12 -34.07 -28.97
C LYS A 416 2.73 -33.73 -30.32
N GLN A 417 2.52 -32.50 -30.82
CA GLN A 417 3.14 -32.02 -32.06
C GLN A 417 4.67 -32.00 -31.95
N PHE A 418 5.21 -31.54 -30.82
CA PHE A 418 6.64 -31.56 -30.55
C PHE A 418 7.22 -32.98 -30.43
N GLU A 419 6.51 -33.92 -29.80
CA GLU A 419 6.92 -35.32 -29.70
C GLU A 419 6.90 -36.02 -31.07
N LEU A 420 5.87 -35.77 -31.88
CA LEU A 420 5.79 -36.22 -33.27
C LEU A 420 6.92 -35.63 -34.12
N TRP A 421 7.20 -34.33 -33.96
CA TRP A 421 8.35 -33.70 -34.58
C TRP A 421 9.65 -34.40 -34.16
N LYS A 422 9.87 -34.59 -32.86
CA LYS A 422 11.06 -35.26 -32.29
C LYS A 422 11.21 -36.71 -32.78
N SER A 423 10.13 -37.45 -32.98
CA SER A 423 10.19 -38.82 -33.51
C SER A 423 10.58 -38.84 -35.00
N MET A 424 10.18 -37.84 -35.78
CA MET A 424 10.55 -37.67 -37.19
C MET A 424 11.97 -37.11 -37.39
N THR A 425 12.77 -36.90 -36.34
CA THR A 425 14.13 -36.32 -36.46
C THR A 425 15.05 -37.17 -37.34
N LYS A 426 15.07 -38.51 -37.14
CA LYS A 426 15.89 -39.43 -37.95
C LYS A 426 15.49 -39.46 -39.43
N GLU A 427 14.21 -39.24 -39.70
CA GLU A 427 13.68 -39.26 -41.07
C GLU A 427 13.97 -37.94 -41.80
N ARG A 428 13.92 -36.83 -41.06
CA ARG A 428 14.34 -35.50 -41.52
C ARG A 428 15.85 -35.42 -41.77
N GLU A 429 16.68 -36.01 -40.91
CA GLU A 429 18.13 -36.13 -41.16
C GLU A 429 18.41 -36.95 -42.43
N ARG A 430 17.73 -38.08 -42.63
CA ARG A 430 17.85 -38.90 -43.83
C ARG A 430 17.37 -38.19 -45.10
N GLN A 431 16.30 -37.39 -45.02
CA GLN A 431 15.81 -36.59 -46.14
C GLN A 431 16.74 -35.42 -46.45
N ALA A 432 17.28 -34.74 -45.44
CA ALA A 432 18.27 -33.68 -45.60
C ALA A 432 19.56 -34.21 -46.25
N ASP A 433 20.03 -35.41 -45.85
CA ASP A 433 21.18 -36.07 -46.47
C ASP A 433 20.91 -36.51 -47.92
N ARG A 434 19.67 -36.93 -48.23
CA ARG A 434 19.25 -37.24 -49.61
C ARG A 434 19.15 -35.99 -50.47
N LEU A 435 18.65 -34.88 -49.94
CA LEU A 435 18.55 -33.59 -50.63
C LEU A 435 19.93 -32.97 -50.85
N LYS A 436 20.85 -33.08 -49.88
CA LYS A 436 22.26 -32.70 -50.05
C LYS A 436 22.99 -33.53 -51.10
N LYS A 437 22.63 -34.80 -51.27
CA LYS A 437 23.16 -35.66 -52.35
C LYS A 437 22.50 -35.42 -53.71
N ALA A 438 21.35 -34.76 -53.76
CA ALA A 438 20.57 -34.53 -54.98
C ALA A 438 20.76 -33.12 -55.57
N LYS A 439 21.20 -32.12 -54.78
CA LYS A 439 21.60 -30.81 -55.30
C LYS A 439 23.05 -30.85 -55.79
N ASN A 440 23.23 -30.84 -57.11
CA ASN A 440 24.44 -30.26 -57.71
C ASN A 440 24.48 -28.76 -57.38
N ASP A 441 25.68 -28.28 -57.08
CA ASP A 441 25.99 -26.88 -56.77
C ASP A 441 25.50 -25.93 -57.87
N ASP A 442 24.48 -25.12 -57.55
CA ASP A 442 24.25 -23.73 -58.02
C ASP A 442 22.77 -23.35 -57.91
N GLU A 443 22.34 -22.95 -56.70
CA GLU A 443 21.25 -21.98 -56.50
C GLU A 443 21.26 -21.52 -55.03
N PRO A 444 21.16 -20.20 -54.74
CA PRO A 444 21.19 -19.69 -53.37
C PRO A 444 19.98 -20.19 -52.59
N ALA A 445 20.22 -20.67 -51.37
CA ALA A 445 19.19 -21.18 -50.49
C ALA A 445 18.18 -20.07 -50.14
N ALA A 446 16.93 -20.27 -50.56
CA ALA A 446 15.79 -19.54 -50.01
C ALA A 446 15.71 -19.81 -48.50
N ASP A 447 15.46 -18.75 -47.72
CA ASP A 447 15.23 -18.77 -46.28
C ASP A 447 14.31 -19.95 -45.90
N GLN A 448 14.88 -20.94 -45.22
CA GLN A 448 14.07 -21.97 -44.56
C GLN A 448 13.48 -21.34 -43.30
N ASP A 449 12.16 -21.18 -43.32
CA ASP A 449 11.31 -20.86 -42.19
C ASP A 449 11.85 -21.45 -40.88
N THR A 450 12.13 -20.57 -39.91
CA THR A 450 12.44 -20.93 -38.53
C THR A 450 11.25 -21.65 -37.90
N ASN A 451 11.24 -22.98 -38.02
CA ASN A 451 10.20 -23.84 -37.45
C ASN A 451 10.23 -23.74 -35.92
N TRP A 452 9.12 -23.34 -35.30
CA TRP A 452 9.04 -23.02 -33.86
C TRP A 452 9.41 -24.22 -32.96
N GLU A 453 9.25 -25.44 -33.46
CA GLU A 453 9.61 -26.68 -32.80
C GLU A 453 11.12 -26.80 -32.55
N VAL A 454 11.95 -26.10 -33.32
CA VAL A 454 13.42 -26.04 -33.11
C VAL A 454 13.76 -25.22 -31.85
N ALA A 455 12.98 -24.19 -31.55
CA ALA A 455 13.16 -23.30 -30.40
C ALA A 455 12.36 -23.73 -29.16
N PHE A 456 11.51 -24.76 -29.27
CA PHE A 456 10.61 -25.19 -28.20
C PHE A 456 11.30 -26.16 -27.23
N HIS A 457 11.44 -25.73 -25.97
CA HIS A 457 12.00 -26.54 -24.89
C HIS A 457 10.96 -26.78 -23.79
N PRO A 458 10.31 -27.95 -23.73
CA PRO A 458 9.19 -28.19 -22.80
C PRO A 458 9.59 -28.20 -21.32
N GLU A 459 10.87 -28.42 -21.02
CA GLU A 459 11.44 -28.41 -19.66
C GLU A 459 12.10 -27.08 -19.28
N ALA A 460 12.31 -26.16 -20.24
CA ALA A 460 12.88 -24.85 -19.93
C ALA A 460 11.78 -23.96 -19.35
N SER A 461 11.81 -23.69 -18.05
CA SER A 461 11.04 -22.61 -17.46
C SER A 461 11.44 -21.30 -18.16
N GLY A 462 10.47 -20.67 -18.85
CA GLY A 462 10.65 -19.35 -19.45
C GLY A 462 11.23 -19.26 -20.87
N LYS A 463 11.47 -20.34 -21.62
CA LYS A 463 11.95 -20.25 -23.03
C LYS A 463 10.91 -20.66 -24.08
N THR A 464 9.69 -20.15 -23.96
CA THR A 464 8.71 -20.24 -25.05
C THR A 464 8.39 -18.84 -25.53
N PRO A 465 8.58 -18.52 -26.83
CA PRO A 465 7.98 -17.32 -27.37
C PRO A 465 6.47 -17.46 -27.22
N LEU A 466 5.88 -16.58 -26.40
CA LEU A 466 4.43 -16.43 -26.33
C LEU A 466 3.95 -16.09 -27.76
N PRO A 467 3.09 -16.90 -28.39
CA PRO A 467 2.50 -16.50 -29.65
C PRO A 467 1.69 -15.22 -29.41
N ASN A 468 1.84 -14.25 -30.31
CA ASN A 468 1.16 -12.95 -30.30
C ASN A 468 -0.30 -13.09 -29.81
N LEU A 469 -0.56 -12.64 -28.58
CA LEU A 469 -1.90 -12.37 -28.10
C LEU A 469 -2.32 -11.03 -28.72
N HIS A 470 -3.10 -11.12 -29.80
CA HIS A 470 -3.89 -10.01 -30.33
C HIS A 470 -5.14 -9.77 -29.49
#